data_AF-A0A0N0N0H0-F1
#
_entry.id   AF-A0A0N0N0H0-F1
#
_cell.length_a   1.000
_cell.length_b   1.000
_cell.length_c   1.000
_cell.angle_alpha   90.00
_cell.angle_beta   90.00
_cell.angle_gamma   90.00
#
_symmetry.space_group_name_H-M   'P 1'
#
loop_
_entity.id
_entity.type
_entity.pdbx_description
1 polymer ?
#
loop_
_entity_poly.entity_id
_entity_poly.type
_entity_poly.pdbx_seq_one_letter_code
_entity_poly.pdbx_strand_id
1 'polypeptide(L)'
;MSMNWRGRPLTSHEVIVQSIAATTTRTGLTVRAELNTGAYPTGVKVDDAQVDALTMTRRRFHGDWNYTLHAQQRGPTATSTPHGAEPQQGDPRQHARLTDPELTGITHSQLDTLISKLAPIQAARREEQRRHRRGRERQRAPGAGPRQAFTDPDRILATLLYQRGCFTHALLGALFGTSSQTITRTIQETQPLLDQHECTVPRSTARFTTPADVTAYIDAYGTDPPNNIKHAC
;
A
#
# COMPACT_ATOMS: atom_id res chain seq x y z
N MET A 1 -18.66 3.71 -34.71
CA MET A 1 -17.96 3.81 -36.02
C MET A 1 -16.49 4.09 -35.73
N SER A 2 -15.61 3.15 -36.11
CA SER A 2 -14.16 3.29 -35.87
C SER A 2 -13.58 4.34 -36.81
N MET A 3 -12.97 5.40 -36.25
CA MET A 3 -12.25 6.42 -37.02
C MET A 3 -10.84 5.90 -37.32
N ASN A 4 -10.62 5.51 -38.57
CA ASN A 4 -9.34 5.30 -39.26
C ASN A 4 -8.07 5.66 -38.46
N TRP A 5 -7.48 4.68 -37.77
CA TRP A 5 -6.11 4.79 -37.24
C TRP A 5 -5.10 4.71 -38.39
N ARG A 6 -4.92 5.82 -39.13
CA ARG A 6 -3.74 5.99 -39.97
C ARG A 6 -2.53 6.23 -39.07
N GLY A 7 -1.99 5.15 -38.51
CA GLY A 7 -0.73 5.19 -37.77
C GLY A 7 0.37 5.70 -38.68
N ARG A 8 1.06 6.75 -38.26
CA ARG A 8 2.27 7.23 -38.94
C ARG A 8 3.42 6.31 -38.49
N PRO A 9 4.10 5.59 -39.39
CA PRO A 9 5.13 4.65 -38.99
C PRO A 9 6.30 5.39 -38.31
N LEU A 10 6.78 4.84 -37.18
CA LEU A 10 7.87 5.41 -36.38
C LEU A 10 9.24 5.07 -37.00
N THR A 11 9.53 5.66 -38.16
CA THR A 11 10.70 5.31 -38.99
C THR A 11 12.01 5.95 -38.56
N SER A 12 11.97 6.96 -37.67
CA SER A 12 13.17 7.63 -37.16
C SER A 12 12.93 8.23 -35.77
N HIS A 13 14.01 8.49 -35.03
CA HIS A 13 13.95 9.22 -33.74
C HIS A 13 13.29 10.59 -33.90
N GLU A 14 13.55 11.29 -35.02
CA GLU A 14 12.92 12.58 -35.31
C GLU A 14 11.40 12.45 -35.46
N VAL A 15 10.92 11.45 -36.21
CA VAL A 15 9.49 11.20 -36.37
C VAL A 15 8.85 10.85 -35.04
N ILE A 16 9.53 10.09 -34.17
CA ILE A 16 9.06 9.77 -32.81
C ILE A 16 8.94 11.05 -31.97
N VAL A 17 10.00 11.85 -31.88
CA VAL A 17 10.02 13.09 -31.08
C VAL A 17 8.94 14.06 -31.53
N GLN A 18 8.82 14.30 -32.84
CA GLN A 18 7.79 15.18 -33.40
C GLN A 18 6.37 14.68 -33.13
N SER A 19 6.16 13.36 -33.20
CA SER A 19 4.84 12.76 -32.94
C SER A 19 4.42 12.94 -31.47
N ILE A 20 5.36 12.79 -30.53
CA ILE A 20 5.08 13.02 -29.10
C ILE A 20 4.86 14.52 -28.84
N ALA A 21 5.75 15.38 -29.32
CA ALA A 21 5.68 16.83 -29.11
C ALA A 21 4.42 17.48 -29.70
N ALA A 22 3.84 16.89 -30.76
CA ALA A 22 2.59 17.37 -31.35
C ALA A 22 1.35 17.09 -30.47
N THR A 23 1.49 16.33 -29.38
CA THR A 23 0.37 15.97 -28.51
C THR A 23 -0.09 17.17 -27.69
N THR A 24 -1.38 17.49 -27.79
CA THR A 24 -2.04 18.48 -26.95
C THR A 24 -3.31 17.91 -26.33
N THR A 25 -3.60 18.26 -25.08
CA THR A 25 -4.86 17.84 -24.44
C THR A 25 -5.98 18.81 -24.78
N ARG A 26 -7.24 18.36 -24.67
CA ARG A 26 -8.43 19.22 -24.83
C ARG A 26 -8.43 20.43 -23.90
N THR A 27 -7.74 20.35 -22.76
CA THR A 27 -7.60 21.44 -21.78
C THR A 27 -6.40 22.35 -22.05
N GLY A 28 -5.68 22.16 -23.17
CA GLY A 28 -4.60 23.03 -23.61
C GLY A 28 -3.21 22.68 -23.09
N LEU A 29 -2.99 21.52 -22.46
CA LEU A 29 -1.64 21.09 -22.08
C LEU A 29 -0.87 20.67 -23.33
N THR A 30 0.38 21.13 -23.43
CA THR A 30 1.31 20.82 -24.54
C THR A 30 2.43 19.92 -24.04
N VAL A 31 2.90 19.00 -24.89
CA VAL A 31 4.01 18.11 -24.58
C VAL A 31 5.29 18.62 -25.23
N ARG A 32 6.38 18.73 -24.47
CA ARG A 32 7.74 18.94 -25.00
C ARG A 32 8.47 17.61 -25.00
N ALA A 33 9.01 17.21 -26.15
CA ALA A 33 9.81 16.01 -26.30
C ALA A 33 11.13 16.36 -26.99
N GLU A 34 12.22 15.73 -26.55
CA GLU A 34 13.56 15.96 -27.06
C GLU A 34 14.32 14.63 -27.12
N LEU A 35 15.21 14.50 -28.11
CA LEU A 35 16.10 13.37 -28.19
C LEU A 35 17.25 13.56 -27.19
N ASN A 36 17.34 12.70 -26.20
CA ASN A 36 18.47 12.66 -25.29
C ASN A 36 19.58 11.76 -25.87
N THR A 37 20.72 12.36 -26.22
CA THR A 37 21.91 11.65 -26.74
C THR A 37 22.93 11.32 -25.65
N GLY A 38 22.58 11.53 -24.37
CA GLY A 38 23.42 11.20 -23.24
C GLY A 38 23.79 9.72 -23.21
N ALA A 39 25.05 9.43 -22.93
CA ALA A 39 25.53 8.08 -22.68
C ALA A 39 25.31 7.74 -21.20
N TYR A 40 24.53 6.70 -20.94
CA TYR A 40 24.25 6.21 -19.58
C TYR A 40 24.83 4.82 -19.42
N PRO A 41 25.59 4.55 -18.34
CA PRO A 41 26.06 3.20 -18.06
C PRO A 41 24.86 2.27 -17.85
N THR A 42 24.82 1.17 -18.58
CA THR A 42 23.81 0.14 -18.41
C THR A 42 24.22 -0.81 -17.27
N GLY A 43 23.23 -1.47 -16.66
CA GLY A 43 23.49 -2.44 -15.58
C GLY A 43 23.79 -1.83 -14.21
N VAL A 44 23.60 -0.53 -14.03
CA VAL A 44 23.62 0.10 -12.69
C VAL A 44 22.47 -0.48 -11.87
N LYS A 45 22.81 -1.27 -10.84
CA LYS A 45 21.83 -1.75 -9.87
C LYS A 45 21.51 -0.62 -8.89
N VAL A 46 20.28 -0.15 -8.92
CA VAL A 46 19.72 0.70 -7.88
C VAL A 46 19.07 -0.23 -6.88
N ASP A 47 19.52 -0.18 -5.63
CA ASP A 47 18.91 -0.98 -4.56
C ASP A 47 17.55 -0.40 -4.16
N ASP A 48 16.66 -1.25 -3.64
CA ASP A 48 15.32 -0.85 -3.19
C ASP A 48 15.42 0.28 -2.15
N ALA A 49 16.41 0.20 -1.26
CA ALA A 49 16.68 1.22 -0.25
C ALA A 49 17.03 2.60 -0.86
N GLN A 50 17.66 2.64 -2.04
CA GLN A 50 18.02 3.89 -2.71
C GLN A 50 16.80 4.53 -3.39
N VAL A 51 15.91 3.72 -3.96
CA VAL A 51 14.62 4.19 -4.50
C VAL A 51 13.72 4.66 -3.37
N ASP A 52 13.70 3.92 -2.26
CA ASP A 52 12.92 4.23 -1.06
C ASP A 52 13.37 5.51 -0.37
N ALA A 53 14.62 5.92 -0.54
CA ALA A 53 15.16 7.17 -0.01
C ALA A 53 14.75 8.42 -0.80
N LEU A 54 14.08 8.26 -1.95
CA LEU A 54 13.57 9.38 -2.75
C LEU A 54 12.33 9.98 -2.11
N THR A 55 12.35 11.27 -1.78
CA THR A 55 11.13 11.99 -1.39
C THR A 55 10.20 12.08 -2.61
N MET A 56 9.13 11.28 -2.60
CA MET A 56 8.25 11.14 -3.76
C MET A 56 6.80 10.96 -3.34
N THR A 57 5.89 11.70 -3.96
CA THR A 57 4.44 11.50 -3.80
C THR A 57 3.88 10.73 -4.98
N ARG A 58 3.41 9.50 -4.74
CA ARG A 58 2.76 8.67 -5.76
C ARG A 58 1.29 9.04 -5.90
N ARG A 59 0.79 9.10 -7.14
CA ARG A 59 -0.61 9.43 -7.44
C ARG A 59 -1.50 8.21 -7.34
N ARG A 60 -2.80 8.45 -7.11
CA ARG A 60 -3.84 7.40 -7.04
C ARG A 60 -3.92 6.51 -8.29
N PHE A 61 -3.66 7.09 -9.46
CA PHE A 61 -3.78 6.42 -10.75
C PHE A 61 -2.38 6.11 -11.29
N HIS A 62 -2.06 4.81 -11.36
CA HIS A 62 -0.75 4.29 -11.75
C HIS A 62 0.40 4.89 -10.93
N GLY A 63 0.29 4.90 -9.60
CA GLY A 63 1.31 5.48 -8.72
C GLY A 63 2.71 4.86 -8.86
N ASP A 64 2.80 3.66 -9.42
CA ASP A 64 4.02 3.01 -9.86
C ASP A 64 4.79 3.81 -10.93
N TRP A 65 4.09 4.52 -11.82
CA TRP A 65 4.67 5.32 -12.90
C TRP A 65 4.34 6.82 -12.81
N ASN A 66 3.30 7.18 -12.07
CA ASN A 66 2.77 8.53 -11.94
C ASN A 66 3.05 9.05 -10.53
N TYR A 67 4.12 9.83 -10.43
CA TYR A 67 4.60 10.33 -9.16
C TYR A 67 5.23 11.72 -9.32
N THR A 68 5.30 12.45 -8.21
CA THR A 68 5.98 13.73 -8.10
C THR A 68 7.21 13.55 -7.22
N LEU A 69 8.39 13.71 -7.81
CA LEU A 69 9.65 13.77 -7.07
C LEU A 69 9.79 15.16 -6.45
N HIS A 70 10.12 15.20 -5.16
CA HIS A 70 10.40 16.44 -4.45
C HIS A 70 11.91 16.61 -4.33
N ALA A 71 12.38 17.85 -4.50
CA ALA A 71 13.79 18.15 -4.36
C ALA A 71 14.24 17.91 -2.92
N GLN A 72 15.04 16.87 -2.70
CA GLN A 72 15.62 16.59 -1.39
C GLN A 72 16.78 17.56 -1.18
N GLN A 73 16.61 18.55 -0.31
CA GLN A 73 17.73 19.40 0.08
C GLN A 73 18.76 18.52 0.80
N ARG A 74 19.94 18.38 0.20
CA ARG A 74 21.05 17.62 0.77
C ARG A 74 21.64 18.42 1.93
N GLY A 75 21.07 18.26 3.12
CA GLY A 75 21.71 18.70 4.36
C GLY A 75 22.99 17.89 4.62
N PRO A 76 24.01 18.47 5.27
CA PRO A 76 25.23 17.74 5.61
C PRO A 76 24.88 16.56 6.52
N THR A 77 25.44 15.40 6.18
CA THR A 77 25.29 14.12 6.85
C THR A 77 25.57 14.23 8.34
N ALA A 78 24.54 14.17 9.17
CA ALA A 78 24.67 13.93 10.59
C ALA A 78 24.71 12.42 10.85
N THR A 79 25.83 12.02 11.43
CA THR A 79 26.23 10.75 12.01
C THR A 79 25.09 9.92 12.61
N SER A 80 25.17 8.62 12.34
CA SER A 80 24.51 7.52 13.04
C SER A 80 24.21 7.78 14.52
N THR A 81 22.97 7.53 14.93
CA THR A 81 22.67 7.09 16.30
C THR A 81 21.68 5.92 16.22
N PRO A 82 21.97 4.79 16.88
CA PRO A 82 21.04 3.67 16.98
C PRO A 82 19.91 4.06 17.93
N HIS A 83 18.67 4.07 17.46
CA HIS A 83 17.52 4.18 18.35
C HIS A 83 16.78 2.86 18.34
N GLY A 84 16.98 2.09 19.43
CA GLY A 84 16.04 1.06 19.83
C GLY A 84 14.70 1.74 20.10
N ALA A 85 13.86 1.81 19.09
CA ALA A 85 12.45 2.12 19.27
C ALA A 85 11.79 0.83 19.76
N GLU A 86 11.56 0.76 21.07
CA GLU A 86 10.61 -0.20 21.62
C GLU A 86 9.27 -0.06 20.85
N PRO A 87 8.60 -1.16 20.50
CA PRO A 87 7.31 -1.11 19.82
C PRO A 87 6.27 -0.46 20.73
N GLN A 88 6.04 0.83 20.52
CA GLN A 88 4.95 1.56 21.15
C GLN A 88 3.65 1.03 20.55
N GLN A 89 2.85 0.40 21.41
CA GLN A 89 1.53 -0.13 21.09
C GLN A 89 0.70 0.94 20.37
N GLY A 90 0.13 0.55 19.22
CA GLY A 90 -0.43 1.42 18.20
C GLY A 90 -1.26 2.59 18.73
N ASP A 91 -0.92 3.78 18.22
CA ASP A 91 -1.74 4.99 18.41
C ASP A 91 -3.16 4.70 17.87
N PRO A 92 -4.22 4.82 18.68
CA PRO A 92 -5.60 4.64 18.22
C PRO A 92 -5.96 5.51 17.01
N ARG A 93 -5.30 6.66 16.85
CA ARG A 93 -5.47 7.56 15.70
C ARG A 93 -4.89 6.96 14.43
N GLN A 94 -3.81 6.20 14.54
CA GLN A 94 -3.20 5.49 13.42
C GLN A 94 -4.09 4.35 12.94
N HIS A 95 -4.71 3.60 13.86
CA HIS A 95 -5.70 2.59 13.50
C HIS A 95 -6.89 3.19 12.72
N ALA A 96 -7.46 4.31 13.20
CA ALA A 96 -8.57 5.00 12.52
C ALA A 96 -8.19 5.52 11.12
N ARG A 97 -6.92 5.87 10.89
CA ARG A 97 -6.43 6.25 9.56
C ARG A 97 -6.26 5.05 8.63
N LEU A 98 -5.85 3.90 9.16
CA LEU A 98 -5.66 2.69 8.36
C LEU A 98 -6.97 2.03 7.91
N THR A 99 -8.09 2.33 8.58
CA THR A 99 -9.41 1.87 8.16
C THR A 99 -9.98 2.61 6.94
N ASP A 100 -9.33 3.68 6.48
CA ASP A 100 -9.81 4.54 5.40
C ASP A 100 -10.15 3.75 4.10
N PRO A 101 -11.28 4.05 3.41
CA PRO A 101 -11.69 3.31 2.21
C PRO A 101 -10.70 3.41 1.05
N GLU A 102 -9.92 4.50 0.96
CA GLU A 102 -8.87 4.64 -0.05
C GLU A 102 -7.75 3.62 0.16
N LEU A 103 -7.43 3.32 1.41
CA LEU A 103 -6.42 2.32 1.75
C LEU A 103 -6.96 0.90 1.68
N THR A 104 -8.14 0.66 2.25
CA THR A 104 -8.71 -0.69 2.34
C THR A 104 -9.40 -1.16 1.07
N GLY A 105 -9.92 -0.24 0.26
CA GLY A 105 -10.69 -0.56 -0.94
C GLY A 105 -12.15 -0.89 -0.75
N ILE A 106 -12.59 -0.89 0.50
CA ILE A 106 -13.95 -1.23 0.92
C ILE A 106 -14.46 -0.12 1.84
N THR A 107 -15.78 0.03 1.96
CA THR A 107 -16.35 1.04 2.86
C THR A 107 -16.09 0.67 4.32
N HIS A 108 -16.10 1.67 5.22
CA HIS A 108 -16.04 1.41 6.66
C HIS A 108 -17.12 0.42 7.12
N SER A 109 -18.35 0.53 6.60
CA SER A 109 -19.44 -0.39 6.94
C SER A 109 -19.19 -1.83 6.46
N GLN A 110 -18.58 -2.01 5.28
CA GLN A 110 -18.18 -3.32 4.79
C GLN A 110 -17.04 -3.89 5.64
N LEU A 111 -16.07 -3.07 6.00
CA LEU A 111 -14.98 -3.45 6.90
C LEU A 111 -15.51 -3.88 8.27
N ASP A 112 -16.40 -3.10 8.89
CA ASP A 112 -17.01 -3.42 10.18
C ASP A 112 -17.82 -4.73 10.13
N THR A 113 -18.54 -4.95 9.03
CA THR A 113 -19.28 -6.19 8.79
C THR A 113 -18.34 -7.39 8.69
N LEU A 114 -17.23 -7.24 7.96
CA LEU A 114 -16.20 -8.28 7.84
C LEU A 114 -15.52 -8.55 9.19
N ILE A 115 -15.13 -7.52 9.92
CA ILE A 115 -14.52 -7.67 11.25
C ILE A 115 -15.47 -8.40 12.19
N SER A 116 -16.73 -7.99 12.24
CA SER A 116 -17.75 -8.61 13.10
C SER A 116 -17.98 -10.10 12.76
N LYS A 117 -17.91 -10.45 11.48
CA LYS A 117 -18.07 -11.84 11.01
C LYS A 117 -16.83 -12.69 11.27
N LEU A 118 -15.64 -12.16 11.03
CA LEU A 118 -14.40 -12.93 11.01
C LEU A 118 -13.69 -12.99 12.37
N ALA A 119 -13.80 -11.96 13.20
CA ALA A 119 -13.20 -11.92 14.53
C ALA A 119 -13.56 -13.14 15.41
N PRO A 120 -14.83 -13.58 15.53
CA PRO A 120 -15.15 -14.77 16.33
C PRO A 120 -14.55 -16.05 15.74
N ILE A 121 -14.49 -16.17 14.40
CA ILE A 121 -13.91 -17.33 13.71
C ILE A 121 -12.39 -17.39 13.96
N GLN A 122 -11.70 -16.24 13.90
CA GLN A 122 -10.29 -16.14 14.24
C GLN A 122 -10.01 -16.49 15.70
N ALA A 123 -10.84 -16.00 16.63
CA ALA A 123 -10.71 -16.31 18.04
C ALA A 123 -10.86 -17.82 18.30
N ALA A 124 -11.82 -18.49 17.64
CA ALA A 124 -12.04 -19.93 17.75
C ALA A 124 -10.85 -20.75 17.22
N ARG A 125 -10.36 -20.47 16.01
CA ARG A 125 -9.19 -21.18 15.43
C ARG A 125 -7.94 -21.04 16.30
N ARG A 126 -7.69 -19.85 16.84
CA ARG A 126 -6.54 -19.65 17.74
C ARG A 126 -6.69 -20.41 19.04
N GLU A 127 -7.89 -20.46 19.60
CA GLU A 127 -8.13 -21.24 20.80
C GLU A 127 -7.95 -22.74 20.55
N GLU A 128 -8.37 -23.24 19.38
CA GLU A 128 -8.11 -24.61 18.94
C GLU A 128 -6.61 -24.90 18.80
N GLN A 129 -5.84 -24.03 18.14
CA GLN A 129 -4.38 -24.17 18.05
C GLN A 129 -3.72 -24.17 19.42
N ARG A 130 -4.17 -23.31 20.34
CA ARG A 130 -3.65 -23.29 21.71
C ARG A 130 -4.07 -24.54 22.48
N ARG A 131 -5.29 -25.06 22.29
CA ARG A 131 -5.74 -26.33 22.86
C ARG A 131 -4.85 -27.47 22.37
N HIS A 132 -4.55 -27.52 21.07
CA HIS A 132 -3.64 -28.50 20.48
C HIS A 132 -2.23 -28.42 21.09
N ARG A 133 -1.66 -27.22 21.19
CA ARG A 133 -0.32 -27.02 21.80
C ARG A 133 -0.29 -27.34 23.30
N ARG A 134 -1.35 -27.03 24.03
CA ARG A 134 -1.44 -27.28 25.48
C ARG A 134 -1.88 -28.71 25.82
N GLY A 135 -2.44 -29.45 24.86
CA GLY A 135 -2.98 -30.80 25.05
C GLY A 135 -4.21 -30.87 25.98
N ARG A 136 -4.76 -29.72 26.40
CA ARG A 136 -5.87 -29.66 27.36
C ARG A 136 -6.75 -28.43 27.15
N GLU A 137 -7.95 -28.51 27.69
CA GLU A 137 -8.91 -27.41 27.68
C GLU A 137 -8.47 -26.23 28.52
N ARG A 138 -9.11 -25.10 28.22
CA ARG A 138 -8.81 -23.82 28.84
C ARG A 138 -9.32 -23.79 30.28
N GLN A 139 -8.43 -23.46 31.21
CA GLN A 139 -8.75 -23.44 32.64
C GLN A 139 -9.16 -22.07 33.18
N ARG A 140 -8.87 -20.97 32.46
CA ARG A 140 -9.19 -19.59 32.89
C ARG A 140 -10.24 -18.96 31.99
N ALA A 141 -11.09 -18.09 32.54
CA ALA A 141 -12.14 -17.37 31.80
C ALA A 141 -11.59 -16.48 30.66
N PRO A 142 -12.32 -16.26 29.55
CA PRO A 142 -11.91 -15.40 28.41
C PRO A 142 -11.32 -14.07 28.87
N GLY A 143 -10.14 -13.71 28.35
CA GLY A 143 -9.46 -12.46 28.74
C GLY A 143 -8.64 -12.48 30.04
N ALA A 144 -8.66 -13.55 30.84
CA ALA A 144 -7.89 -13.67 32.10
C ALA A 144 -6.38 -13.97 31.91
N GLY A 145 -5.81 -13.57 30.77
CA GLY A 145 -4.40 -13.69 30.43
C GLY A 145 -3.86 -12.37 29.89
N PRO A 146 -2.56 -12.32 29.55
CA PRO A 146 -1.96 -11.13 28.95
C PRO A 146 -2.79 -10.63 27.76
N ARG A 147 -3.01 -9.32 27.69
CA ARG A 147 -3.70 -8.70 26.56
C ARG A 147 -2.94 -9.02 25.28
N GLN A 148 -3.70 -9.24 24.21
CA GLN A 148 -3.10 -9.57 22.92
C GLN A 148 -2.39 -8.33 22.38
N ALA A 149 -1.13 -8.51 21.99
CA ALA A 149 -0.33 -7.43 21.39
C ALA A 149 -0.83 -7.04 19.98
N PHE A 150 -1.63 -7.90 19.32
CA PHE A 150 -2.16 -7.64 17.99
C PHE A 150 -3.58 -8.20 17.90
N THR A 151 -4.56 -7.30 17.84
CA THR A 151 -5.98 -7.63 18.01
C THR A 151 -6.56 -8.29 16.75
N ASP A 152 -7.69 -8.98 16.87
CA ASP A 152 -8.32 -9.64 15.72
C ASP A 152 -8.77 -8.65 14.62
N PRO A 153 -9.35 -7.48 14.94
CA PRO A 153 -9.58 -6.42 13.97
C PRO A 153 -8.30 -5.99 13.23
N ASP A 154 -7.21 -5.75 13.95
CA ASP A 154 -5.93 -5.33 13.34
C ASP A 154 -5.36 -6.39 12.40
N ARG A 155 -5.54 -7.68 12.75
CA ARG A 155 -5.08 -8.81 11.94
C ARG A 155 -5.82 -8.88 10.61
N ILE A 156 -7.15 -8.70 10.66
CA ILE A 156 -7.99 -8.64 9.46
C ILE A 156 -7.59 -7.43 8.62
N LEU A 157 -7.48 -6.25 9.23
CA LEU A 157 -7.09 -5.01 8.56
C LEU A 157 -5.71 -5.13 7.89
N ALA A 158 -4.70 -5.60 8.60
CA ALA A 158 -3.36 -5.79 8.05
C ALA A 158 -3.35 -6.75 6.86
N THR A 159 -4.16 -7.81 6.90
CA THR A 159 -4.26 -8.78 5.80
C THR A 159 -4.99 -8.18 4.59
N LEU A 160 -6.05 -7.38 4.80
CA LEU A 160 -6.72 -6.64 3.73
C LEU A 160 -5.78 -5.63 3.06
N LEU A 161 -5.03 -4.86 3.84
CA LEU A 161 -4.04 -3.91 3.33
C LEU A 161 -2.91 -4.61 2.57
N TYR A 162 -2.52 -5.83 2.97
CA TYR A 162 -1.58 -6.64 2.21
C TYR A 162 -2.17 -7.11 0.87
N GLN A 163 -3.42 -7.62 0.87
CA GLN A 163 -4.11 -8.05 -0.36
C GLN A 163 -4.34 -6.89 -1.35
N ARG A 164 -4.50 -5.67 -0.85
CA ARG A 164 -4.55 -4.43 -1.63
C ARG A 164 -3.32 -4.24 -2.54
N GLY A 165 -2.16 -4.76 -2.13
CA GLY A 165 -0.89 -4.73 -2.88
C GLY A 165 -0.06 -3.46 -2.71
N CYS A 166 -0.46 -2.56 -1.80
CA CYS A 166 0.16 -1.23 -1.63
C CYS A 166 1.22 -1.17 -0.53
N PHE A 167 1.29 -2.20 0.32
CA PHE A 167 2.10 -2.20 1.54
C PHE A 167 3.07 -3.38 1.56
N THR A 168 4.31 -3.12 2.00
CA THR A 168 5.25 -4.19 2.32
C THR A 168 5.00 -4.72 3.74
N HIS A 169 5.49 -5.93 4.03
CA HIS A 169 5.41 -6.50 5.37
C HIS A 169 6.11 -5.62 6.43
N ALA A 170 7.23 -5.01 6.04
CA ALA A 170 7.99 -4.11 6.91
C ALA A 170 7.20 -2.83 7.21
N LEU A 171 6.56 -2.25 6.20
CA LEU A 171 5.71 -1.07 6.39
C LEU A 171 4.50 -1.39 7.26
N LEU A 172 3.80 -2.51 7.03
CA LEU A 172 2.72 -2.95 7.90
C LEU A 172 3.22 -3.15 9.35
N GLY A 173 4.42 -3.70 9.54
CA GLY A 173 5.03 -3.83 10.86
C GLY A 173 5.17 -2.47 11.53
N ALA A 174 5.77 -1.49 10.84
CA ALA A 174 5.91 -0.13 11.33
C ALA A 174 4.57 0.55 11.62
N LEU A 175 3.55 0.35 10.77
CA LEU A 175 2.23 0.95 10.92
C LEU A 175 1.43 0.39 12.09
N PHE A 176 1.59 -0.90 12.39
CA PHE A 176 0.89 -1.56 13.49
C PHE A 176 1.74 -1.67 14.77
N GLY A 177 2.94 -1.08 14.81
CA GLY A 177 3.85 -1.16 15.96
C GLY A 177 4.31 -2.59 16.26
N THR A 178 4.49 -3.42 15.23
CA THR A 178 4.83 -4.85 15.35
C THR A 178 5.97 -5.25 14.41
N SER A 179 6.49 -6.47 14.55
CA SER A 179 7.56 -6.97 13.67
C SER A 179 7.02 -7.48 12.33
N SER A 180 7.82 -7.35 11.27
CA SER A 180 7.52 -7.93 9.95
C SER A 180 7.19 -9.42 10.02
N GLN A 181 7.88 -10.17 10.89
CA GLN A 181 7.63 -11.60 11.12
C GLN A 181 6.23 -11.85 11.72
N THR A 182 5.76 -10.96 12.60
CA THR A 182 4.40 -11.02 13.15
C THR A 182 3.35 -10.72 12.08
N ILE A 183 3.62 -9.78 11.18
CA ILE A 183 2.76 -9.51 10.02
C ILE A 183 2.71 -10.72 9.09
N THR A 184 3.85 -11.29 8.68
CA THR A 184 3.88 -12.47 7.80
C THR A 184 3.09 -13.64 8.37
N ARG A 185 3.31 -13.97 9.65
CA ARG A 185 2.54 -15.02 10.33
C ARG A 185 1.05 -14.69 10.37
N THR A 186 0.70 -13.45 10.66
CA THR A 186 -0.71 -13.03 10.71
C THR A 186 -1.39 -13.20 9.36
N ILE A 187 -0.74 -12.75 8.28
CA ILE A 187 -1.27 -12.86 6.91
C ILE A 187 -1.49 -14.34 6.57
N GLN A 188 -0.50 -15.20 6.83
CA GLN A 188 -0.62 -16.64 6.59
C GLN A 188 -1.78 -17.28 7.37
N GLU A 189 -2.01 -16.86 8.62
CA GLU A 189 -3.11 -17.35 9.46
C GLU A 189 -4.49 -16.84 9.00
N THR A 190 -4.55 -15.60 8.51
CA THR A 190 -5.80 -14.87 8.25
C THR A 190 -6.27 -14.99 6.81
N GLN A 191 -5.35 -15.07 5.85
CA GLN A 191 -5.67 -15.07 4.43
C GLN A 191 -6.63 -16.19 4.01
N PRO A 192 -6.49 -17.45 4.48
CA PRO A 192 -7.45 -18.50 4.14
C PRO A 192 -8.89 -18.21 4.60
N LEU A 193 -9.07 -17.39 5.65
CA LEU A 193 -10.41 -16.97 6.10
C LEU A 193 -11.02 -15.93 5.16
N LEU A 194 -10.20 -14.98 4.70
CA LEU A 194 -10.65 -13.99 3.72
C LEU A 194 -11.01 -14.64 2.38
N ASP A 195 -10.20 -15.60 1.95
CA ASP A 195 -10.43 -16.36 0.72
C ASP A 195 -11.72 -17.21 0.82
N GLN A 196 -11.95 -17.88 1.96
CA GLN A 196 -13.18 -18.65 2.22
C GLN A 196 -14.45 -17.80 2.26
N HIS A 197 -14.31 -16.50 2.51
CA HIS A 197 -15.43 -15.56 2.56
C HIS A 197 -15.47 -14.63 1.34
N GLU A 198 -14.77 -15.01 0.26
CA GLU A 198 -14.78 -14.35 -1.06
C GLU A 198 -14.54 -12.83 -0.99
N CYS A 199 -13.72 -12.39 -0.03
CA CYS A 199 -13.39 -10.98 0.15
C CYS A 199 -12.49 -10.50 -1.00
N THR A 200 -13.12 -10.01 -2.08
CA THR A 200 -12.39 -9.50 -3.26
C THR A 200 -12.10 -8.02 -3.06
N VAL A 201 -10.92 -7.72 -2.53
CA VAL A 201 -10.43 -6.34 -2.42
C VAL A 201 -9.83 -5.91 -3.76
N PRO A 202 -10.25 -4.77 -4.34
CA PRO A 202 -9.66 -4.29 -5.58
C PRO A 202 -8.18 -3.95 -5.33
N ARG A 203 -7.29 -4.43 -6.20
CA ARG A 203 -5.87 -4.06 -6.12
C ARG A 203 -5.74 -2.56 -6.35
N SER A 204 -4.89 -1.92 -5.55
CA SER A 204 -4.52 -0.52 -5.80
C SER A 204 -3.15 -0.45 -6.45
N THR A 205 -2.97 0.58 -7.28
CA THR A 205 -1.70 0.88 -7.95
C THR A 205 -0.82 1.81 -7.12
N ALA A 206 -1.34 2.35 -6.02
CA ALA A 206 -0.54 3.10 -5.05
C ALA A 206 0.47 2.17 -4.36
N ARG A 207 1.66 2.68 -4.06
CA ARG A 207 2.68 1.95 -3.30
C ARG A 207 3.25 2.85 -2.23
N PHE A 208 3.29 2.37 -1.00
CA PHE A 208 3.80 3.12 0.13
C PHE A 208 5.09 2.49 0.62
N THR A 209 6.07 3.35 0.90
CA THR A 209 7.37 2.93 1.41
C THR A 209 7.47 3.28 2.89
N THR A 210 7.01 4.47 3.27
CA THR A 210 7.09 4.97 4.64
C THR A 210 5.70 5.21 5.26
N PRO A 211 5.57 5.19 6.60
CA PRO A 211 4.34 5.62 7.26
C PRO A 211 3.93 7.06 6.90
N ALA A 212 4.91 7.93 6.67
CA ALA A 212 4.66 9.31 6.28
C ALA A 212 3.97 9.40 4.90
N ASP A 213 4.36 8.55 3.94
CA ASP A 213 3.73 8.50 2.61
C ASP A 213 2.25 8.13 2.72
N VAL A 214 1.92 7.18 3.60
CA VAL A 214 0.55 6.76 3.87
C VAL A 214 -0.25 7.93 4.43
N THR A 215 0.30 8.66 5.40
CA THR A 215 -0.38 9.83 5.97
C THR A 215 -0.58 10.94 4.95
N ALA A 216 0.43 11.24 4.14
CA ALA A 216 0.33 12.26 3.09
C ALA A 216 -0.68 11.85 2.00
N TYR A 217 -0.78 10.56 1.69
CA TYR A 217 -1.76 10.04 0.75
C TYR A 217 -3.19 10.17 1.29
N ILE A 218 -3.44 9.79 2.55
CA ILE A 218 -4.76 9.99 3.18
C ILE A 218 -5.07 11.49 3.29
N ASP A 219 -4.11 12.34 3.62
CA ASP A 219 -4.39 13.79 3.71
C ASP A 219 -4.70 14.41 2.34
N ALA A 220 -4.21 13.81 1.25
CA ALA A 220 -4.48 14.25 -0.12
C ALA A 220 -5.76 13.65 -0.72
N TYR A 221 -6.19 12.45 -0.29
CA TYR A 221 -7.24 11.67 -0.96
C TYR A 221 -8.30 11.08 -0.01
N GLY A 222 -7.97 10.92 1.27
CA GLY A 222 -8.90 10.49 2.31
C GLY A 222 -10.05 11.47 2.39
N THR A 223 -11.27 10.96 2.21
CA THR A 223 -12.55 11.68 2.16
C THR A 223 -12.97 12.35 0.83
N ASP A 224 -12.34 12.05 -0.31
CA ASP A 224 -12.95 12.35 -1.62
C ASP A 224 -13.72 11.11 -2.13
N PRO A 225 -15.06 11.15 -2.32
CA PRO A 225 -15.76 10.03 -2.97
C PRO A 225 -15.14 9.79 -4.36
N PRO A 226 -15.17 8.55 -4.90
CA PRO A 226 -14.46 8.21 -6.12
C PRO A 226 -14.93 9.11 -7.26
N ASN A 227 -14.18 10.17 -7.55
CA ASN A 227 -14.50 11.07 -8.63
C ASN A 227 -14.30 10.29 -9.92
N ASN A 228 -15.42 9.99 -10.59
CA ASN A 228 -15.56 9.31 -11.88
C ASN A 228 -14.28 9.43 -12.71
N ILE A 229 -13.40 8.43 -12.60
CA ILE A 229 -12.35 8.22 -13.59
C ILE A 229 -13.13 7.77 -14.82
N LYS A 230 -13.34 8.70 -15.76
CA LYS A 230 -13.92 8.38 -17.06
C LYS A 230 -13.07 7.26 -17.65
N HIS A 231 -13.65 6.07 -17.75
CA HIS A 231 -13.06 4.99 -18.53
C HIS A 231 -12.82 5.53 -19.94
N ALA A 232 -11.55 5.60 -20.34
CA ALA A 232 -11.21 5.87 -21.72
C ALA A 232 -11.66 4.65 -22.55
N CYS A 233 -12.55 4.91 -23.51
CA CYS A 233 -12.90 3.97 -24.58
C CYS A 233 -11.79 3.85 -25.60
#